data_AF-A0A0F9T789-F1
#
_entry.id   AF-A0A0F9T789-F1
#
_cell.length_a   1.000
_cell.length_b   1.000
_cell.length_c   1.000
_cell.angle_alpha   90.00
_cell.angle_beta   90.00
_cell.angle_gamma   90.00
#
_symmetry.space_group_name_H-M   'P 1'
#
loop_
_entity.id
_entity.type
_entity.pdbx_description
1 polymer ?
#
loop_
_entity_poly.entity_id
_entity_poly.type
_entity_poly.pdbx_seq_one_letter_code
_entity_poly.pdbx_strand_id
1 'polypeptide(L)'
;MNILLSHPRSGNTWLRYYLEYVSLRPSHTGDINQANNTDLEKAAVGKKLIPGLNCKKRAICTKRHHIHLPKDEWTGKESIILIVRDYKECILKHLSPKMRTENLLKENIRGYTRLLRYYDEHKGKKILVYYEDLMTHPRKELSRIKDFLDLDDKRHNEFMDNYNEHKEKMLKHYHGGKVRFSSRGEKFKFHQRMAESTTINSLKSEIRIYRALYNKYLKRYA
;
A
#
# COMPACT_ATOMS: atom_id res chain seq x y z
N MET A 1 -8.58 -14.76 -5.37
CA MET A 1 -7.19 -14.25 -5.26
C MET A 1 -7.23 -12.90 -4.59
N ASN A 2 -6.24 -12.53 -3.78
CA ASN A 2 -6.24 -11.23 -3.09
C ASN A 2 -5.30 -10.25 -3.79
N ILE A 3 -5.77 -9.04 -4.06
CA ILE A 3 -4.99 -7.97 -4.68
C ILE A 3 -4.80 -6.86 -3.67
N LEU A 4 -3.54 -6.44 -3.49
CA LEU A 4 -3.19 -5.25 -2.72
C LEU A 4 -2.91 -4.08 -3.67
N LEU A 5 -3.87 -3.16 -3.77
CA LEU A 5 -3.77 -1.96 -4.58
C LEU A 5 -3.28 -0.79 -3.75
N SER A 6 -2.41 0.02 -4.34
CA SER A 6 -2.01 1.31 -3.77
C SER A 6 -1.13 2.07 -4.74
N HIS A 7 -1.17 3.39 -4.67
CA HIS A 7 -0.14 4.20 -5.30
C HIS A 7 1.25 3.87 -4.70
N PRO A 8 2.35 4.07 -5.45
CA PRO A 8 3.69 4.07 -4.89
C PRO A 8 3.76 4.90 -3.61
N ARG A 9 4.49 4.37 -2.61
CA ARG A 9 4.76 5.01 -1.31
C ARG A 9 3.56 5.17 -0.35
N SER A 10 2.46 4.45 -0.57
CA SER A 10 1.28 4.47 0.33
C SER A 10 1.36 3.59 1.59
N GLY A 11 2.48 2.91 1.86
CA GLY A 11 2.65 2.08 3.08
C GLY A 11 2.43 0.57 2.88
N ASN A 12 2.49 0.13 1.63
CA ASN A 12 2.28 -1.24 1.18
C ASN A 12 3.22 -2.26 1.84
N THR A 13 4.48 -1.91 2.08
CA THR A 13 5.48 -2.81 2.67
C THR A 13 5.06 -3.29 4.07
N TRP A 14 4.53 -2.40 4.90
CA TRP A 14 4.11 -2.74 6.27
C TRP A 14 2.95 -3.72 6.27
N LEU A 15 1.92 -3.44 5.47
CA LEU A 15 0.78 -4.34 5.37
C LEU A 15 1.16 -5.71 4.80
N ARG A 16 2.05 -5.75 3.79
CA ARG A 16 2.57 -7.03 3.26
C ARG A 16 3.30 -7.84 4.33
N TYR A 17 4.14 -7.18 5.13
CA TYR A 17 4.84 -7.84 6.23
C TYR A 17 3.86 -8.46 7.24
N TYR A 18 2.83 -7.71 7.65
CA TYR A 18 1.76 -8.23 8.51
C TYR A 18 1.06 -9.45 7.89
N LEU A 19 0.62 -9.34 6.62
CA LEU A 19 -0.08 -10.43 5.94
C LEU A 19 0.78 -11.69 5.82
N GLU A 20 2.06 -11.54 5.51
CA GLU A 20 3.02 -12.65 5.46
C GLU A 20 3.24 -13.26 6.84
N TYR A 21 3.29 -12.44 7.89
CA TYR A 21 3.47 -12.92 9.25
C TYR A 21 2.29 -13.75 9.72
N VAL A 22 1.06 -13.26 9.55
CA VAL A 22 -0.12 -13.98 10.04
C VAL A 22 -0.41 -15.22 9.19
N SER A 23 -0.18 -15.16 7.87
CA SER A 23 -0.55 -16.27 6.98
C SER A 23 0.55 -17.33 6.75
N LEU A 24 1.81 -17.03 7.09
CA LEU A 24 2.99 -17.82 6.68
C LEU A 24 3.09 -18.08 5.17
N ARG A 25 2.46 -17.21 4.36
CA ARG A 25 2.47 -17.27 2.90
C ARG A 25 3.12 -15.99 2.35
N PRO A 26 3.88 -16.06 1.26
CA PRO A 26 4.55 -14.89 0.71
C PRO A 26 3.54 -13.91 0.12
N SER A 27 3.92 -12.65 -0.06
CA SER A 27 3.19 -11.73 -0.94
C SER A 27 4.00 -11.44 -2.20
N HIS A 28 3.33 -11.26 -3.33
CA HIS A 28 3.99 -11.03 -4.63
C HIS A 28 3.96 -9.55 -5.04
N THR A 29 4.87 -9.18 -5.94
CA THR A 29 4.87 -7.89 -6.64
C THR A 29 4.92 -8.11 -8.14
N GLY A 30 4.13 -7.36 -8.90
CA GLY A 30 4.15 -7.43 -10.37
C GLY A 30 2.98 -8.21 -10.97
N ASP A 31 3.06 -8.43 -12.28
CA ASP A 31 2.05 -9.18 -13.02
C ASP A 31 2.17 -10.68 -12.78
N ILE A 32 1.03 -11.30 -12.51
CA ILE A 32 0.89 -12.72 -12.13
C ILE A 32 1.39 -13.64 -13.27
N ASN A 33 1.42 -13.13 -14.50
CA ASN A 33 1.76 -13.88 -15.71
C ASN A 33 3.27 -13.93 -16.03
N GLN A 34 4.14 -13.33 -15.21
CA GLN A 34 5.59 -13.32 -15.47
C GLN A 34 6.45 -13.83 -14.32
N ALA A 35 5.86 -14.23 -13.19
CA ALA A 35 6.65 -14.63 -12.03
C ALA A 35 7.05 -16.11 -12.12
N ASN A 36 8.31 -16.40 -12.41
CA ASN A 36 8.90 -17.73 -12.20
C ASN A 36 9.07 -17.98 -10.69
N ASN A 37 9.15 -19.25 -10.26
CA ASN A 37 9.30 -19.61 -8.82
C ASN A 37 10.48 -18.90 -8.12
N THR A 38 11.53 -18.52 -8.87
CA THR A 38 12.69 -17.75 -8.40
C THR A 38 12.38 -16.29 -8.07
N ASP A 39 11.32 -15.70 -8.64
CA ASP A 39 10.87 -14.33 -8.33
C ASP A 39 10.03 -14.26 -7.06
N LEU A 40 9.32 -15.35 -6.74
CA LEU A 40 8.47 -15.45 -5.54
C LEU A 40 9.30 -15.36 -4.26
N GLU A 41 10.48 -15.99 -4.31
CA GLU A 41 11.46 -15.97 -3.24
C GLU A 41 12.13 -14.61 -3.03
N LYS A 42 12.14 -13.72 -4.02
CA LYS A 42 12.70 -12.37 -3.89
C LYS A 42 11.63 -11.34 -3.53
N ALA A 43 10.37 -11.62 -3.84
CA ALA A 43 9.28 -10.68 -3.64
C ALA A 43 8.83 -10.55 -2.18
N ALA A 44 8.88 -11.63 -1.39
CA ALA A 44 8.38 -11.66 -0.01
C ALA A 44 9.14 -10.71 0.91
N VAL A 45 8.42 -9.84 1.62
CA VAL A 45 9.02 -8.79 2.48
C VAL A 45 9.67 -9.40 3.74
N GLY A 46 9.05 -10.45 4.26
CA GLY A 46 9.39 -11.08 5.52
C GLY A 46 10.31 -12.29 5.42
N LYS A 47 10.85 -12.63 4.23
CA LYS A 47 11.68 -13.84 4.02
C LYS A 47 12.80 -14.00 5.04
N LYS A 48 13.45 -12.89 5.43
CA LYS A 48 14.54 -12.89 6.42
C LYS A 48 14.10 -12.55 7.84
N LEU A 49 12.82 -12.23 8.04
CA LEU A 49 12.30 -11.63 9.28
C LEU A 49 11.24 -12.48 9.97
N ILE A 50 10.63 -13.42 9.27
CA ILE A 50 9.47 -14.19 9.75
C ILE A 50 9.86 -15.67 9.80
N PRO A 51 10.11 -16.22 10.99
CA PRO A 51 10.31 -17.65 11.17
C PRO A 51 9.12 -18.45 10.61
N GLY A 52 9.42 -19.48 9.83
CA GLY A 52 8.41 -20.37 9.24
C GLY A 52 7.70 -19.83 7.99
N LEU A 53 8.07 -18.66 7.45
CA LEU A 53 7.51 -18.18 6.19
C LEU A 53 7.84 -19.15 5.04
N ASN A 54 6.82 -19.69 4.38
CA ASN A 54 7.00 -20.65 3.31
C ASN A 54 6.79 -20.00 1.94
N CYS A 55 7.89 -19.56 1.31
CA CYS A 55 7.87 -18.92 -0.01
C CYS A 55 7.42 -19.83 -1.17
N LYS A 56 7.26 -21.14 -0.93
CA LYS A 56 6.73 -22.09 -1.93
C LYS A 56 5.20 -22.20 -1.90
N LYS A 57 4.53 -21.67 -0.86
CA LYS A 57 3.07 -21.65 -0.80
C LYS A 57 2.51 -20.57 -1.74
N ARG A 58 1.27 -20.78 -2.20
CA ARG A 58 0.51 -19.77 -2.95
C ARG A 58 0.48 -18.44 -2.18
N ALA A 59 0.79 -17.33 -2.85
CA ALA A 59 0.84 -16.02 -2.21
C ALA A 59 -0.46 -15.65 -1.48
N ILE A 60 -0.33 -14.94 -0.37
CA ILE A 60 -1.46 -14.36 0.35
C ILE A 60 -2.10 -13.22 -0.44
N CYS A 61 -1.29 -12.41 -1.13
CA CYS A 61 -1.77 -11.35 -2.01
C CYS A 61 -0.75 -10.98 -3.09
N THR A 62 -1.24 -10.38 -4.18
CA THR A 62 -0.40 -9.75 -5.22
C THR A 62 -0.52 -8.23 -5.13
N LYS A 63 0.61 -7.54 -4.95
CA LYS A 63 0.66 -6.09 -4.85
C LYS A 63 0.81 -5.44 -6.22
N ARG A 64 -0.04 -4.45 -6.52
CA ARG A 64 -0.06 -3.69 -7.78
C ARG A 64 -0.13 -2.18 -7.55
N HIS A 65 0.57 -1.44 -8.42
CA HIS A 65 0.56 0.02 -8.48
C HIS A 65 -0.21 0.56 -9.69
N HIS A 66 -0.49 -0.31 -10.65
CA HIS A 66 -1.18 0.01 -11.89
C HIS A 66 -2.16 -1.12 -12.19
N ILE A 67 -3.19 -0.79 -12.97
CA ILE A 67 -4.09 -1.74 -13.58
C ILE A 67 -3.91 -1.59 -15.09
N HIS A 68 -3.63 -2.69 -15.78
CA HIS A 68 -3.44 -2.76 -17.22
C HIS A 68 -4.70 -3.34 -17.86
N LEU A 69 -5.72 -2.50 -18.08
CA LEU A 69 -6.89 -2.91 -18.87
C LEU A 69 -6.52 -2.98 -20.37
N PRO A 70 -7.07 -3.93 -21.15
CA PRO A 70 -8.01 -4.99 -20.75
C PRO A 70 -7.34 -6.24 -20.16
N LYS A 71 -5.99 -6.35 -20.18
CA LYS A 71 -5.24 -7.54 -19.71
C LYS A 71 -5.61 -7.99 -18.29
N ASP A 72 -5.97 -7.04 -17.44
CA ASP A 72 -6.50 -7.27 -16.10
C ASP A 72 -8.03 -7.43 -16.13
N GLU A 73 -8.53 -8.44 -16.85
CA GLU A 73 -9.96 -8.71 -16.96
C GLU A 73 -10.63 -8.95 -15.60
N TRP A 74 -11.87 -8.48 -15.51
CA TRP A 74 -12.69 -8.56 -14.32
C TRP A 74 -13.28 -9.96 -14.21
N THR A 75 -12.69 -10.82 -13.38
CA THR A 75 -13.42 -12.06 -13.03
C THR A 75 -14.45 -11.80 -11.93
N GLY A 76 -14.27 -10.72 -11.15
CA GLY A 76 -15.09 -10.40 -9.97
C GLY A 76 -14.84 -11.33 -8.79
N LYS A 77 -13.98 -12.36 -8.97
CA LYS A 77 -13.65 -13.38 -7.97
C LYS A 77 -12.48 -12.94 -7.09
N GLU A 78 -11.84 -11.82 -7.40
CA GLU A 78 -10.75 -11.26 -6.61
C GLU A 78 -11.26 -10.46 -5.40
N SER A 79 -10.54 -10.58 -4.29
CA SER A 79 -10.70 -9.70 -3.15
C SER A 79 -9.71 -8.55 -3.24
N ILE A 80 -10.17 -7.30 -3.12
CA ILE A 80 -9.31 -6.12 -3.22
C ILE A 80 -9.09 -5.48 -1.84
N ILE A 81 -7.83 -5.26 -1.49
CA ILE A 81 -7.43 -4.35 -0.43
C ILE A 81 -6.84 -3.11 -1.10
N LEU A 82 -7.46 -1.94 -0.92
CA LEU A 82 -6.92 -0.68 -1.39
C LEU A 82 -6.35 0.12 -0.22
N ILE A 83 -5.05 0.44 -0.27
CA ILE A 83 -4.44 1.40 0.66
C ILE A 83 -4.49 2.80 0.05
N VAL A 84 -5.16 3.72 0.76
CA VAL A 84 -5.22 5.15 0.46
C VAL A 84 -4.38 5.90 1.47
N ARG A 85 -3.54 6.82 0.99
CA ARG A 85 -2.72 7.75 1.79
C ARG A 85 -2.92 9.15 1.21
N ASP A 86 -2.67 10.21 1.98
CA ASP A 86 -2.66 11.58 1.43
C ASP A 86 -1.86 11.63 0.11
N TYR A 87 -2.57 11.91 -0.98
CA TYR A 87 -2.04 11.87 -2.35
C TYR A 87 -0.87 12.84 -2.51
N LYS A 88 -0.89 13.97 -1.79
CA LYS A 88 0.21 14.93 -1.78
C LYS A 88 1.46 14.28 -1.21
N GLU A 89 1.33 13.62 -0.07
CA GLU A 89 2.46 13.00 0.61
C GLU A 89 3.08 11.86 -0.21
N CYS A 90 2.26 10.96 -0.79
CA CYS A 90 2.80 9.83 -1.52
C CYS A 90 3.41 10.23 -2.88
N ILE A 91 2.80 11.18 -3.61
CA ILE A 91 3.31 11.65 -4.90
C ILE A 91 4.62 12.43 -4.70
N LEU A 92 4.66 13.36 -3.74
CA LEU A 92 5.87 14.14 -3.45
C LEU A 92 7.02 13.28 -2.92
N LYS A 93 6.72 12.16 -2.27
CA LYS A 93 7.72 11.17 -1.84
C LYS A 93 8.18 10.28 -2.99
N HIS A 94 7.30 10.02 -3.96
CA HIS A 94 7.64 9.20 -5.12
C HIS A 94 8.51 9.97 -6.12
N LEU A 95 8.19 11.24 -6.34
CA LEU A 95 8.92 12.12 -7.25
C LEU A 95 9.99 12.91 -6.49
N SER A 96 11.25 12.74 -6.90
CA SER A 96 12.33 13.60 -6.41
C SER A 96 12.04 15.07 -6.77
N PRO A 97 12.51 16.06 -5.99
CA PRO A 97 12.24 17.47 -6.27
C PRO A 97 12.53 17.89 -7.72
N LYS A 98 13.62 17.38 -8.31
CA LYS A 98 14.04 17.65 -9.69
C LYS A 98 13.10 17.08 -10.76
N MET A 99 12.24 16.13 -10.40
CA MET A 99 11.30 15.45 -11.31
C MET A 99 9.88 16.00 -11.23
N ARG A 100 9.62 17.03 -10.40
CA ARG A 100 8.25 17.54 -10.16
C ARG A 100 7.80 18.50 -11.25
N THR A 101 7.82 18.04 -12.50
CA THR A 101 7.22 18.77 -13.63
C THR A 101 5.71 18.67 -13.58
N GLU A 102 5.00 19.65 -14.15
CA GLU A 102 3.53 19.66 -14.18
C GLU A 102 2.97 18.37 -14.80
N ASN A 103 3.53 17.92 -15.94
CA ASN A 103 3.11 16.71 -16.61
C ASN A 103 3.25 15.46 -15.73
N LEU A 104 4.38 15.30 -15.03
CA LEU A 104 4.59 14.15 -14.13
C LEU A 104 3.66 14.20 -12.91
N LEU A 105 3.36 15.38 -12.37
CA LEU A 105 2.38 15.52 -11.29
C LEU A 105 0.98 15.09 -11.76
N LYS A 106 0.56 15.53 -12.96
CA LYS A 106 -0.72 15.14 -13.57
C LYS A 106 -0.80 13.64 -13.82
N GLU A 107 0.26 13.04 -14.37
CA GLU A 107 0.33 11.60 -14.59
C GLU A 107 0.21 10.79 -13.30
N ASN A 108 0.86 11.24 -12.22
CA ASN A 108 0.77 10.58 -10.91
C ASN A 108 -0.65 10.69 -10.32
N ILE A 109 -1.31 11.85 -10.45
CA ILE A 109 -2.71 12.01 -10.05
C ILE A 109 -3.63 11.10 -10.87
N ARG A 110 -3.44 11.02 -12.20
CA ARG A 110 -4.17 10.10 -13.08
C ARG A 110 -3.96 8.65 -12.66
N GLY A 111 -2.73 8.23 -12.37
CA GLY A 111 -2.42 6.90 -11.87
C GLY A 111 -3.11 6.60 -10.54
N TYR A 112 -3.05 7.54 -9.59
CA TYR A 112 -3.71 7.42 -8.29
C TYR A 112 -5.23 7.25 -8.45
N THR A 113 -5.87 8.12 -9.25
CA THR A 113 -7.33 8.12 -9.45
C THR A 113 -7.81 6.90 -10.25
N ARG A 114 -6.99 6.36 -11.16
CA ARG A 114 -7.26 5.06 -11.81
C ARG A 114 -7.40 3.93 -10.80
N LEU A 115 -6.55 3.87 -9.78
CA LEU A 115 -6.68 2.87 -8.71
C LEU A 115 -7.95 3.07 -7.89
N LEU A 116 -8.31 4.32 -7.57
CA LEU A 116 -9.55 4.63 -6.86
C LEU A 116 -10.77 4.21 -7.67
N ARG A 117 -10.79 4.53 -8.97
CA ARG A 117 -11.87 4.16 -9.88
C ARG A 117 -12.03 2.65 -9.98
N TYR A 118 -10.91 1.94 -10.18
CA TYR A 118 -10.91 0.48 -10.22
C TYR A 118 -11.49 -0.13 -8.94
N TYR A 119 -11.07 0.36 -7.77
CA TYR A 119 -11.65 -0.06 -6.50
C TYR A 119 -13.14 0.29 -6.40
N ASP A 120 -13.55 1.49 -6.84
CA ASP A 120 -14.93 1.97 -6.75
C ASP A 120 -15.88 1.09 -7.56
N GLU A 121 -15.47 0.76 -8.78
CA GLU A 121 -16.25 -0.04 -9.73
C GLU A 121 -16.26 -1.53 -9.36
N HIS A 122 -15.27 -2.04 -8.59
CA HIS A 122 -15.16 -3.46 -8.22
C HIS A 122 -16.41 -3.97 -7.51
N LYS A 123 -17.04 -5.01 -8.07
CA LYS A 123 -18.27 -5.60 -7.51
C LYS A 123 -18.01 -6.74 -6.52
N GLY A 124 -16.81 -7.32 -6.57
CA GLY A 124 -16.41 -8.37 -5.65
C GLY A 124 -16.06 -7.85 -4.25
N LYS A 125 -15.58 -8.76 -3.41
CA LYS A 125 -15.19 -8.49 -2.02
C LYS A 125 -14.09 -7.41 -2.01
N LYS A 126 -14.27 -6.32 -1.27
CA LYS A 126 -13.28 -5.22 -1.19
C LYS A 126 -13.24 -4.53 0.17
N ILE A 127 -12.05 -4.06 0.55
CA ILE A 127 -11.82 -3.28 1.76
C ILE A 127 -10.90 -2.09 1.48
N LEU A 128 -11.27 -0.95 2.06
CA LEU A 128 -10.51 0.29 2.02
C LEU A 128 -9.74 0.44 3.33
N VAL A 129 -8.45 0.74 3.22
CA VAL A 129 -7.55 0.97 4.35
C VAL A 129 -6.90 2.34 4.17
N TYR A 130 -7.09 3.23 5.13
CA TYR A 130 -6.36 4.49 5.16
C TYR A 130 -5.04 4.31 5.88
N TYR A 131 -3.93 4.75 5.27
CA TYR A 131 -2.59 4.57 5.83
C TYR A 131 -2.46 5.22 7.21
N GLU A 132 -3.00 6.42 7.37
CA GLU A 132 -2.99 7.18 8.62
C GLU A 132 -3.73 6.41 9.73
N ASP A 133 -4.87 5.79 9.42
CA ASP A 133 -5.63 4.97 10.38
C ASP A 133 -4.88 3.67 10.69
N LEU A 134 -4.26 3.04 9.70
CA LEU A 134 -3.41 1.85 9.89
C LEU A 134 -2.23 2.13 10.82
N MET A 135 -1.66 3.33 10.77
CA MET A 135 -0.53 3.72 11.62
C MET A 135 -0.97 4.17 13.02
N THR A 136 -2.14 4.82 13.15
CA THR A 136 -2.61 5.39 14.43
C THR A 136 -3.51 4.46 15.23
N HIS A 137 -4.25 3.58 14.56
CA HIS A 137 -5.16 2.61 15.16
C HIS A 137 -4.89 1.19 14.64
N PRO A 138 -3.64 0.69 14.74
CA PRO A 138 -3.22 -0.53 14.05
C PRO A 138 -4.02 -1.76 14.44
N ARG A 139 -4.36 -1.93 15.73
CA ARG A 139 -5.15 -3.10 16.18
C ARG A 139 -6.49 -3.15 15.43
N LYS A 140 -7.24 -2.05 15.44
CA LYS A 140 -8.54 -1.95 14.76
C LYS A 140 -8.44 -2.24 13.27
N GLU A 141 -7.51 -1.58 12.56
CA GLU A 141 -7.40 -1.73 11.10
C GLU A 141 -6.87 -3.11 10.70
N LEU A 142 -5.91 -3.67 11.46
CA LEU A 142 -5.37 -5.00 11.18
C LEU A 142 -6.36 -6.13 11.50
N SER A 143 -7.19 -6.00 12.55
CA SER A 143 -8.27 -6.95 12.84
C SER A 143 -9.31 -6.94 11.71
N ARG A 144 -9.72 -5.75 11.22
CA ARG A 144 -10.62 -5.66 10.06
C ARG A 144 -10.06 -6.37 8.82
N ILE A 145 -8.75 -6.25 8.58
CA ILE A 145 -8.09 -6.93 7.45
C ILE A 145 -7.98 -8.44 7.70
N LYS A 146 -7.72 -8.87 8.94
CA LYS A 146 -7.72 -10.28 9.35
C LYS A 146 -9.06 -10.93 9.03
N ASP A 147 -10.16 -10.33 9.49
CA ASP A 147 -11.52 -10.84 9.25
C ASP A 147 -11.87 -10.82 7.75
N PHE A 148 -11.47 -9.76 7.05
CA PHE A 148 -11.67 -9.66 5.61
C PHE A 148 -10.97 -10.77 4.83
N LEU A 149 -9.81 -11.24 5.28
CA LEU A 149 -9.04 -12.29 4.62
C LEU A 149 -9.18 -13.67 5.27
N ASP A 150 -9.98 -13.80 6.32
CA ASP A 150 -10.13 -15.02 7.12
C ASP A 150 -8.78 -15.58 7.60
N LEU A 151 -8.02 -14.73 8.30
CA LEU A 151 -6.69 -15.08 8.82
C LEU A 151 -6.73 -15.56 10.27
N ASP A 152 -5.72 -16.35 10.64
CA ASP A 152 -5.54 -16.96 11.96
C ASP A 152 -5.50 -15.93 13.11
N ASP A 153 -6.34 -16.15 14.13
CA ASP A 153 -6.43 -15.28 15.31
C ASP A 153 -5.19 -15.37 16.19
N LYS A 154 -4.60 -16.56 16.34
CA LYS A 154 -3.46 -16.77 17.23
C LYS A 154 -2.27 -15.92 16.79
N ARG A 155 -1.87 -16.00 15.51
CA ARG A 155 -0.77 -15.20 14.95
C ARG A 155 -1.11 -13.73 14.82
N HIS A 156 -2.37 -13.37 14.60
CA HIS A 156 -2.79 -11.98 14.67
C HIS A 156 -2.54 -11.39 16.06
N ASN A 157 -2.98 -12.08 17.12
CA ASN A 157 -2.78 -11.63 18.49
C ASN A 157 -1.29 -11.57 18.85
N GLU A 158 -0.52 -12.61 18.51
CA GLU A 158 0.94 -12.62 18.70
C GLU A 158 1.62 -11.40 18.02
N PHE A 159 1.23 -11.09 16.78
CA PHE A 159 1.74 -9.91 16.07
C PHE A 159 1.38 -8.61 16.81
N MET A 160 0.14 -8.50 17.30
CA MET A 160 -0.34 -7.29 17.95
C MET A 160 0.29 -7.07 19.32
N ASP A 161 0.58 -8.15 20.05
CA ASP A 161 1.23 -8.10 21.35
C ASP A 161 2.71 -7.71 21.21
N ASN A 162 3.32 -7.99 20.05
CA ASN A 162 4.70 -7.62 19.71
C ASN A 162 4.79 -6.53 18.63
N TYR A 163 3.75 -5.71 18.48
CA TYR A 163 3.59 -4.77 17.35
C TYR A 163 4.79 -3.84 17.15
N ASN A 164 5.32 -3.27 18.24
CA ASN A 164 6.45 -2.35 18.20
C ASN A 164 7.75 -3.05 17.77
N GLU A 165 7.99 -4.27 18.25
CA GLU A 165 9.15 -5.05 17.86
C GLU A 165 9.12 -5.39 16.37
N HIS A 166 7.95 -5.77 15.84
CA HIS A 166 7.73 -5.97 14.42
C HIS A 166 8.02 -4.72 13.59
N LYS A 167 7.51 -3.56 14.04
CA LYS A 167 7.75 -2.26 13.39
C LYS A 167 9.24 -1.95 13.33
N GLU A 168 9.95 -2.12 14.44
CA GLU A 168 11.40 -1.88 14.52
C GLU A 168 12.21 -2.84 13.65
N LYS A 169 11.92 -4.15 13.69
CA LYS A 169 12.56 -5.16 12.84
C LYS A 169 12.42 -4.80 11.37
N MET A 170 11.21 -4.45 10.94
CA MET A 170 10.94 -4.08 9.55
C MET A 170 11.68 -2.81 9.15
N LEU A 171 11.70 -1.78 10.01
CA LEU A 171 12.45 -0.54 9.76
C LEU A 171 13.96 -0.77 9.65
N LYS A 172 14.54 -1.61 10.52
CA LYS A 172 15.98 -1.96 10.46
C LYS A 172 16.31 -2.67 9.16
N HIS A 173 15.47 -3.62 8.75
CA HIS A 173 15.66 -4.41 7.53
C HIS A 173 15.56 -3.57 6.25
N TYR A 174 14.53 -2.73 6.15
CA TYR A 174 14.25 -1.94 4.96
C TYR A 174 15.34 -0.88 4.65
N HIS A 175 16.18 -0.54 5.64
CA HIS A 175 17.18 0.52 5.55
C HIS A 175 18.64 0.05 5.55
N GLY A 176 18.89 -1.26 5.59
CA GLY A 176 20.25 -1.77 5.74
C GLY A 176 20.99 -1.15 6.93
N GLY A 177 20.27 -0.88 8.02
CA GLY A 177 20.81 -0.25 9.23
C GLY A 177 21.08 1.26 9.17
N LYS A 178 20.98 1.93 8.01
CA LYS A 178 21.21 3.38 7.89
C LYS A 178 19.90 4.15 8.10
N VAL A 179 19.63 4.50 9.35
CA VAL A 179 18.39 5.19 9.79
C VAL A 179 18.29 6.59 9.18
N ARG A 180 17.56 6.74 8.05
CA ARG A 180 16.99 8.04 7.62
C ARG A 180 15.61 7.86 7.00
N PHE A 181 14.66 7.36 7.79
CA PHE A 181 13.24 7.67 7.53
C PHE A 181 12.96 9.03 8.15
N SER A 182 12.77 10.04 7.31
CA SER A 182 12.41 11.38 7.78
C SER A 182 11.05 11.44 8.47
N SER A 183 10.16 10.48 8.22
CA SER A 183 8.82 10.44 8.81
C SER A 183 8.52 9.27 9.76
N ARG A 184 9.29 8.17 9.78
CA ARG A 184 9.03 6.92 10.56
C ARG A 184 7.57 6.41 10.57
N GLY A 185 6.74 6.85 9.62
CA GLY A 185 5.30 6.62 9.62
C GLY A 185 4.50 7.48 10.61
N GLU A 186 5.13 8.44 11.28
CA GLU A 186 4.56 9.33 12.31
C GLU A 186 4.36 10.76 11.80
N LYS A 187 5.12 11.20 10.80
CA LYS A 187 4.94 12.51 10.16
C LYS A 187 4.19 12.37 8.83
N PHE A 188 2.86 12.50 8.87
CA PHE A 188 2.00 12.30 7.69
C PHE A 188 2.09 13.38 6.60
N LYS A 189 2.64 14.56 6.92
CA LYS A 189 2.76 15.70 6.00
C LYS A 189 4.22 16.13 5.78
N PHE A 190 5.17 15.23 5.94
CA PHE A 190 6.60 15.58 5.91
C PHE A 190 7.01 16.13 4.54
N HIS A 191 6.67 15.42 3.45
CA HIS A 191 7.06 15.85 2.11
C HIS A 191 6.28 17.08 1.64
N GLN A 192 5.07 17.27 2.15
CA GLN A 192 4.28 18.48 1.89
C GLN A 192 4.93 19.74 2.47
N ARG A 193 5.46 19.67 3.69
CA ARG A 193 6.14 20.82 4.34
C ARG A 193 7.40 21.26 3.61
N MET A 194 8.02 20.37 2.84
CA MET A 194 9.23 20.66 2.06
C MET A 194 8.93 21.01 0.60
N ALA A 195 7.67 20.96 0.17
CA ALA A 195 7.31 21.24 -1.21
C ALA A 195 6.89 22.69 -1.39
N GLU A 196 7.17 23.24 -2.56
CA GLU A 196 6.70 24.57 -2.95
C GLU A 196 5.17 24.64 -2.99
N SER A 197 4.61 25.79 -2.62
CA SER A 197 3.16 26.02 -2.61
C SER A 197 2.54 25.83 -3.99
N THR A 198 3.23 26.21 -5.05
CA THR A 198 2.86 26.01 -6.47
C THR A 198 2.65 24.53 -6.78
N THR A 199 3.57 23.67 -6.36
CA THR A 199 3.47 22.20 -6.53
C THR A 199 2.26 21.65 -5.78
N ILE A 200 2.05 22.07 -4.52
CA ILE A 200 0.89 21.63 -3.72
C ILE A 200 -0.42 22.06 -4.37
N ASN A 201 -0.48 23.30 -4.85
CA ASN A 201 -1.67 23.86 -5.50
C ASN A 201 -1.97 23.14 -6.82
N SER A 202 -0.95 22.81 -7.61
CA SER A 202 -1.09 22.00 -8.84
C SER A 202 -1.68 20.62 -8.55
N LEU A 203 -1.19 19.94 -7.50
CA LEU A 203 -1.75 18.66 -7.07
C LEU A 203 -3.22 18.80 -6.59
N LYS A 204 -3.55 19.88 -5.88
CA LYS A 204 -4.92 20.19 -5.43
C LYS A 204 -5.86 20.51 -6.58
N SER A 205 -5.43 21.26 -7.59
CA SER A 205 -6.26 21.58 -8.76
C SER A 205 -6.51 20.33 -9.59
N GLU A 206 -5.47 19.54 -9.85
CA GLU A 206 -5.59 18.35 -10.70
C GLU A 206 -6.51 17.29 -10.07
N ILE A 207 -6.38 17.00 -8.76
CA ILE A 207 -7.24 15.99 -8.12
C ILE A 207 -8.72 16.38 -8.12
N ARG A 208 -9.02 17.69 -8.12
CA ARG A 208 -10.40 18.21 -8.10
C ARG A 208 -11.16 17.96 -9.40
N ILE A 209 -10.47 17.72 -10.51
CA ILE A 209 -11.07 17.25 -11.77
C ILE A 209 -11.85 15.95 -11.53
N TYR A 210 -11.37 15.10 -10.62
CA TYR A 210 -11.99 13.82 -10.24
C TYR A 210 -12.93 13.97 -9.03
N ARG A 211 -13.83 14.98 -9.06
CA ARG A 211 -14.65 15.41 -7.92
C ARG A 211 -15.36 14.28 -7.17
N ALA A 212 -15.96 13.33 -7.89
CA ALA A 212 -16.69 12.22 -7.26
C ALA A 212 -15.77 11.32 -6.42
N LEU A 213 -14.64 10.87 -6.99
CA LEU A 213 -13.66 10.05 -6.28
C LEU A 213 -12.98 10.83 -5.16
N TYR A 214 -12.67 12.11 -5.40
CA TYR A 214 -12.10 12.99 -4.39
C TYR A 214 -13.03 13.11 -3.17
N ASN A 215 -14.30 13.42 -3.39
CA ASN A 215 -15.28 13.57 -2.31
C ASN A 215 -15.44 12.27 -1.51
N LYS A 216 -15.44 11.12 -2.20
CA LYS A 216 -15.66 9.81 -1.58
C LYS A 216 -14.45 9.32 -0.78
N TYR A 217 -13.22 9.52 -1.28
CA TYR A 217 -12.03 8.87 -0.74
C TYR A 217 -10.95 9.82 -0.21
N LEU A 218 -10.90 11.06 -0.69
CA LEU A 218 -9.77 11.97 -0.44
C LEU A 218 -10.14 13.27 0.27
N LYS A 219 -11.43 13.56 0.49
CA LYS A 219 -11.91 14.78 1.16
C LYS A 219 -11.30 14.96 2.55
N ARG A 220 -10.98 13.85 3.24
CA ARG A 220 -10.28 13.87 4.54
C ARG A 220 -8.88 14.50 4.50
N TYR A 221 -8.30 14.68 3.31
CA TYR A 221 -6.98 15.29 3.09
C TYR A 221 -7.04 16.70 2.50
N ALA A 222 -8.22 17.34 2.49
CA ALA A 222 -8.43 18.69 1.98
C ALA A 222 -7.51 19.73 2.66
#